data_AF-A0A971I1K8-F1
#
_entry.id   AF-A0A971I1K8-F1
#
_cell.length_a   1.000
_cell.length_b   1.000
_cell.length_c   1.000
_cell.angle_alpha   90.00
_cell.angle_beta   90.00
_cell.angle_gamma   90.00
#
_symmetry.space_group_name_H-M   'P 1'
#
loop_
_entity.id
_entity.type
_entity.pdbx_description
1 polymer ?
#
loop_
_entity_poly.entity_id
_entity_poly.type
_entity_poly.pdbx_seq_one_letter_code
_entity_poly.pdbx_strand_id
1 'polypeptide(L)'
;MKLKRQLMSFFLLAILMLSLWAFSPQTADATDADNLTFQINHNYAHGGSGTLSAVQSGNTVTVTGKVVNAKKQLVLNIDAGVKVVWKAELSGPVNGLMNLSGSAKGTFELADGAYLSSSEAVTIYNPYVSDCSIIINGGVVENTATDGYAIRADAVNANITVNNGEVSSSGSGIYVMGTTASVTVNNGTVTAKRDAITVRGANSVVNVNGGTVSSTDNHIGSGIYIASAAGNVKVNVTGGNVYATGIESNHAICSDGSYSRLELSGGTIKSKGIYATVYMKGSDSTIIVSGTAKVENTGPGDVITGNSMDVSVKGGSVHAANGMAIRAFSANVSGGAVSAAGADATLAALTANISGGRVEAAGTGDAIASQTVDITGGTVSARWGLAVQIGGAGSAKVSNGFVFAFGTSTAIIPNVIKMDFNAQPQISGNAVVCVWGNPGGKPVFTEGTSTNLSANSGSSVVWAQKGSETGINYLKGNNKGFFAIGGVTIVEAETTSTISTEPATKVTISPSTETSAETSAETSEETASSVVSSPASETSTLPSEEETTSQTKDVTITTKESDVSNNLGKGKSIPVLIWIALVVLTLLLIAAVIIIMIMKKKK
;
A
#
# COMPACT_ATOMS: atom_id res chain seq x y z
N MET A 1 -79.16 14.31 -11.78
CA MET A 1 -77.82 14.65 -12.31
C MET A 1 -76.74 14.90 -11.26
N LYS A 2 -77.02 15.52 -10.08
CA LYS A 2 -75.99 15.78 -9.05
C LYS A 2 -75.34 14.54 -8.42
N LEU A 3 -76.07 13.43 -8.26
CA LEU A 3 -75.53 12.19 -7.66
C LEU A 3 -74.49 11.49 -8.56
N LYS A 4 -74.68 11.49 -9.89
CA LYS A 4 -73.72 10.90 -10.85
C LYS A 4 -72.38 11.64 -10.87
N ARG A 5 -72.37 12.97 -10.74
CA ARG A 5 -71.12 13.75 -10.66
C ARG A 5 -70.35 13.48 -9.37
N GLN A 6 -71.05 13.35 -8.24
CA GLN A 6 -70.39 13.05 -6.96
C GLN A 6 -69.80 11.63 -6.92
N LEU A 7 -70.49 10.63 -7.49
CA LEU A 7 -69.99 9.27 -7.57
C LEU A 7 -68.73 9.17 -8.46
N MET A 8 -68.73 9.91 -9.58
CA MET A 8 -67.60 9.91 -10.53
C MET A 8 -66.37 10.63 -9.98
N SER A 9 -66.54 11.72 -9.24
CA SER A 9 -65.44 12.39 -8.53
C SER A 9 -64.85 11.53 -7.40
N PHE A 10 -65.67 10.74 -6.70
CA PHE A 10 -65.19 9.79 -5.69
C PHE A 10 -64.36 8.67 -6.31
N PHE A 11 -64.82 8.12 -7.45
CA PHE A 11 -64.09 7.07 -8.17
C PHE A 11 -62.76 7.59 -8.71
N LEU A 12 -62.72 8.81 -9.25
CA LEU A 12 -61.49 9.41 -9.77
C LEU A 12 -60.47 9.68 -8.64
N LEU A 13 -60.94 10.14 -7.47
CA LEU A 13 -60.09 10.39 -6.30
C LEU A 13 -59.55 9.07 -5.72
N ALA A 14 -60.37 8.02 -5.69
CA ALA A 14 -59.93 6.68 -5.26
C ALA A 14 -58.87 6.10 -6.22
N ILE A 15 -59.05 6.24 -7.54
CA ILE A 15 -58.05 5.82 -8.54
C ILE A 15 -56.76 6.65 -8.41
N LEU A 16 -56.85 7.96 -8.17
CA LEU A 16 -55.67 8.80 -7.97
C LEU A 16 -54.91 8.38 -6.70
N MET A 17 -55.61 8.15 -5.58
CA MET A 17 -55.04 7.70 -4.31
C MET A 17 -54.40 6.30 -4.42
N LEU A 18 -55.01 5.38 -5.19
CA LEU A 18 -54.45 4.06 -5.49
C LEU A 18 -53.20 4.15 -6.40
N SER A 19 -53.17 5.08 -7.35
CA SER A 19 -52.01 5.28 -8.22
C SER A 19 -50.81 5.91 -7.51
N LEU A 20 -51.04 6.72 -6.47
CA LEU A 20 -49.99 7.32 -5.64
C LEU A 20 -49.25 6.31 -4.74
N TRP A 21 -49.87 5.17 -4.43
CA TRP A 21 -49.21 4.07 -3.69
C TRP A 21 -48.28 3.21 -4.55
N ALA A 22 -48.41 3.24 -5.89
CA ALA A 22 -47.62 2.39 -6.78
C ALA A 22 -46.20 2.93 -7.08
N PHE A 23 -45.89 4.17 -6.68
CA PHE A 23 -44.61 4.83 -6.97
C PHE A 23 -43.79 5.20 -5.73
N SER A 24 -44.22 4.79 -4.54
CA SER A 24 -43.41 4.92 -3.34
C SER A 24 -42.21 3.96 -3.43
N PRO A 25 -40.96 4.39 -3.15
CA PRO A 25 -39.89 3.45 -2.90
C PRO A 25 -40.36 2.50 -1.78
N GLN A 26 -40.33 1.19 -2.03
CA GLN A 26 -40.68 0.22 -1.01
C GLN A 26 -39.58 0.21 0.04
N THR A 27 -39.77 1.00 1.09
CA THR A 27 -38.95 0.94 2.30
C THR A 27 -39.27 -0.37 3.00
N ALA A 28 -38.36 -1.31 2.83
CA ALA A 28 -38.27 -2.52 3.60
C ALA A 28 -37.77 -2.14 5.01
N ASP A 29 -38.71 -1.81 5.91
CA ASP A 29 -38.43 -1.58 7.33
C ASP A 29 -38.67 -2.89 8.05
N ALA A 30 -37.61 -3.60 8.41
CA ALA A 30 -37.67 -4.91 9.04
C ALA A 30 -36.99 -4.84 10.40
N THR A 31 -37.79 -4.77 11.46
CA THR A 31 -37.35 -4.71 12.87
C THR A 31 -36.77 -6.04 13.41
N ASP A 32 -36.67 -7.08 12.57
CA ASP A 32 -36.11 -8.39 12.87
C ASP A 32 -35.79 -9.19 11.58
N ALA A 33 -35.09 -10.32 11.73
CA ALA A 33 -34.70 -11.19 10.62
C ALA A 33 -35.88 -11.79 9.83
N ASP A 34 -37.05 -11.95 10.47
CA ASP A 34 -38.27 -12.51 9.86
C ASP A 34 -38.84 -11.53 8.85
N ASN A 35 -38.94 -10.26 9.23
CA ASN A 35 -39.38 -9.21 8.33
C ASN A 35 -38.43 -9.06 7.12
N LEU A 36 -37.12 -9.17 7.33
CA LEU A 36 -36.14 -9.08 6.25
C LEU A 36 -36.29 -10.24 5.26
N THR A 37 -36.48 -11.45 5.78
CA THR A 37 -36.75 -12.65 4.98
C THR A 37 -38.04 -12.50 4.17
N PHE A 38 -39.11 -12.01 4.79
CA PHE A 38 -40.38 -11.75 4.11
C PHE A 38 -40.22 -10.74 2.97
N GLN A 39 -39.52 -9.63 3.23
CA GLN A 39 -39.31 -8.57 2.25
C GLN A 39 -38.53 -9.04 1.02
N ILE A 40 -37.46 -9.81 1.21
CA ILE A 40 -36.67 -10.35 0.10
C ILE A 40 -37.50 -11.33 -0.74
N ASN A 41 -38.25 -12.23 -0.10
CA ASN A 41 -39.02 -13.27 -0.80
C ASN A 41 -40.26 -12.74 -1.52
N HIS A 42 -40.93 -11.72 -0.96
CA HIS A 42 -42.27 -11.33 -1.43
C HIS A 42 -42.36 -9.89 -1.93
N ASN A 43 -41.54 -8.97 -1.43
CA ASN A 43 -41.69 -7.54 -1.71
C ASN A 43 -40.67 -7.00 -2.71
N TYR A 44 -39.51 -7.66 -2.87
CA TYR A 44 -38.49 -7.16 -3.79
C TYR A 44 -38.84 -7.39 -5.27
N ALA A 45 -39.62 -6.47 -5.83
CA ALA A 45 -39.96 -6.43 -7.26
C ALA A 45 -38.79 -5.90 -8.10
N HIS A 46 -37.72 -6.69 -8.22
CA HIS A 46 -36.43 -6.33 -8.86
C HIS A 46 -36.55 -5.82 -10.30
N GLY A 47 -37.57 -6.22 -11.06
CA GLY A 47 -37.79 -5.80 -12.45
C GLY A 47 -36.83 -6.41 -13.48
N GLY A 48 -35.88 -7.21 -13.03
CA GLY A 48 -35.00 -8.06 -13.86
C GLY A 48 -35.55 -9.47 -14.09
N SER A 49 -34.68 -10.39 -14.48
CA SER A 49 -34.99 -11.81 -14.70
C SER A 49 -34.35 -12.70 -13.64
N GLY A 50 -35.04 -13.76 -13.23
CA GLY A 50 -34.59 -14.69 -12.19
C GLY A 50 -35.33 -14.48 -10.87
N THR A 51 -34.84 -15.09 -9.79
CA THR A 51 -35.47 -15.06 -8.45
C THR A 51 -34.43 -15.08 -7.35
N LEU A 52 -34.80 -14.54 -6.19
CA LEU A 52 -34.06 -14.66 -4.94
C LEU A 52 -34.89 -15.46 -3.93
N SER A 53 -34.21 -16.14 -3.02
CA SER A 53 -34.81 -16.85 -1.89
C SER A 53 -34.01 -16.57 -0.62
N ALA A 54 -34.69 -16.04 0.40
CA ALA A 54 -34.17 -15.81 1.74
C ALA A 54 -34.70 -16.87 2.71
N VAL A 55 -33.83 -17.40 3.56
CA VAL A 55 -34.15 -18.33 4.64
C VAL A 55 -33.51 -17.85 5.93
N GLN A 56 -34.29 -17.74 6.99
CA GLN A 56 -33.81 -17.37 8.31
C GLN A 56 -33.43 -18.60 9.15
N SER A 57 -32.37 -18.45 9.93
CA SER A 57 -31.99 -19.35 11.02
C SER A 57 -31.49 -18.50 12.20
N GLY A 58 -32.31 -18.37 13.23
CA GLY A 58 -32.05 -17.44 14.35
C GLY A 58 -32.01 -15.99 13.85
N ASN A 59 -30.94 -15.25 14.18
CA ASN A 59 -30.73 -13.88 13.71
C ASN A 59 -29.98 -13.79 12.37
N THR A 60 -29.81 -14.91 11.67
CA THR A 60 -29.12 -14.94 10.37
C THR A 60 -30.11 -15.17 9.23
N VAL A 61 -30.10 -14.30 8.23
CA VAL A 61 -30.85 -14.45 6.97
C VAL A 61 -29.88 -14.86 5.87
N THR A 62 -30.05 -16.04 5.30
CA THR A 62 -29.25 -16.51 4.16
C THR A 62 -30.02 -16.29 2.87
N VAL A 63 -29.42 -15.60 1.90
CA VAL A 63 -30.04 -15.30 0.60
C VAL A 63 -29.35 -16.08 -0.51
N THR A 64 -30.11 -16.75 -1.36
CA THR A 64 -29.65 -17.52 -2.52
C THR A 64 -30.45 -17.16 -3.77
N GLY A 65 -30.01 -17.62 -4.93
CA GLY A 65 -30.69 -17.39 -6.20
C GLY A 65 -29.88 -16.54 -7.16
N LYS A 66 -30.53 -16.07 -8.22
CA LYS A 66 -29.91 -15.29 -9.29
C LYS A 66 -30.92 -14.32 -9.86
N VAL A 67 -30.58 -13.04 -9.87
CA VAL A 67 -31.31 -12.00 -10.57
C VAL A 67 -30.35 -11.22 -11.45
N VAL A 68 -30.67 -11.12 -12.73
CA VAL A 68 -29.91 -10.34 -13.72
C VAL A 68 -30.76 -9.21 -14.28
N ASN A 69 -30.10 -8.14 -14.73
CA ASN A 69 -30.77 -6.95 -15.27
C ASN A 69 -31.79 -6.32 -14.32
N ALA A 70 -31.54 -6.37 -13.01
CA ALA A 70 -32.34 -5.68 -12.00
C ALA A 70 -32.51 -4.20 -12.39
N LYS A 71 -33.71 -3.67 -12.15
CA LYS A 71 -34.10 -2.29 -12.48
C LYS A 71 -34.41 -1.45 -11.23
N LYS A 72 -34.36 -2.07 -10.05
CA LYS A 72 -34.65 -1.42 -8.77
C LYS A 72 -33.60 -1.78 -7.72
N GLN A 73 -33.29 -0.83 -6.84
CA GLN A 73 -32.45 -1.06 -5.68
C GLN A 73 -33.07 -2.08 -4.74
N LEU A 74 -32.25 -2.92 -4.13
CA LEU A 74 -32.61 -3.68 -2.94
C LEU A 74 -32.20 -2.86 -1.71
N VAL A 75 -33.17 -2.33 -0.97
CA VAL A 75 -32.92 -1.61 0.28
C VAL A 75 -33.02 -2.59 1.46
N LEU A 76 -31.96 -2.71 2.24
CA LEU A 76 -31.89 -3.62 3.38
C LEU A 76 -31.80 -2.83 4.69
N ASN A 77 -32.84 -2.85 5.52
CA ASN A 77 -32.72 -2.47 6.92
C ASN A 77 -32.28 -3.69 7.73
N ILE A 78 -31.02 -3.70 8.19
CA ILE A 78 -30.45 -4.81 8.96
C ILE A 78 -30.29 -4.33 10.40
N ASP A 79 -31.14 -4.80 11.31
CA ASP A 79 -31.08 -4.40 12.70
C ASP A 79 -29.82 -4.89 13.43
N ALA A 80 -29.52 -4.24 14.56
CA ALA A 80 -28.37 -4.63 15.39
C ALA A 80 -28.49 -6.10 15.83
N GLY A 81 -27.41 -6.86 15.66
CA GLY A 81 -27.39 -8.30 15.96
C GLY A 81 -27.99 -9.21 14.88
N VAL A 82 -28.60 -8.65 13.82
CA VAL A 82 -29.02 -9.40 12.63
C VAL A 82 -27.87 -9.48 11.63
N LYS A 83 -27.73 -10.64 10.98
CA LYS A 83 -26.71 -10.92 9.96
C LYS A 83 -27.36 -11.39 8.67
N VAL A 84 -27.04 -10.75 7.55
CA VAL A 84 -27.38 -11.22 6.21
C VAL A 84 -26.18 -11.94 5.61
N VAL A 85 -26.35 -13.20 5.21
CA VAL A 85 -25.36 -13.97 4.45
C VAL A 85 -25.84 -14.09 3.01
N TRP A 86 -25.25 -13.32 2.13
CA TRP A 86 -25.60 -13.26 0.72
C TRP A 86 -24.78 -14.26 -0.09
N LYS A 87 -25.46 -15.24 -0.69
CA LYS A 87 -24.92 -16.29 -1.57
C LYS A 87 -25.50 -16.22 -2.99
N ALA A 88 -26.20 -15.13 -3.32
CA ALA A 88 -26.91 -14.98 -4.58
C ALA A 88 -26.13 -14.15 -5.60
N GLU A 89 -26.55 -14.23 -6.86
CA GLU A 89 -26.15 -13.31 -7.92
C GLU A 89 -27.20 -12.20 -8.05
N LEU A 90 -26.78 -10.93 -8.00
CA LEU A 90 -27.63 -9.78 -8.29
C LEU A 90 -26.88 -8.78 -9.16
N SER A 91 -27.38 -8.53 -10.37
CA SER A 91 -26.78 -7.57 -11.30
C SER A 91 -27.79 -6.70 -12.02
N GLY A 92 -27.40 -5.47 -12.38
CA GLY A 92 -28.22 -4.58 -13.20
C GLY A 92 -27.77 -3.12 -13.19
N PRO A 93 -28.28 -2.28 -14.12
CA PRO A 93 -27.97 -0.86 -14.19
C PRO A 93 -28.74 -0.09 -13.10
N VAL A 94 -28.30 -0.22 -11.85
CA VAL A 94 -28.95 0.40 -10.68
C VAL A 94 -27.90 1.08 -9.81
N ASN A 95 -28.02 2.39 -9.62
CA ASN A 95 -27.17 3.12 -8.67
C ASN A 95 -27.53 2.68 -7.25
N GLY A 96 -26.58 2.19 -6.47
CA GLY A 96 -26.83 1.59 -5.16
C GLY A 96 -27.67 0.32 -5.27
N LEU A 97 -27.29 -0.59 -6.17
CA LEU A 97 -27.96 -1.87 -6.42
C LEU A 97 -28.34 -2.57 -5.10
N MET A 98 -27.40 -2.59 -4.16
CA MET A 98 -27.65 -2.92 -2.76
C MET A 98 -27.47 -1.68 -1.89
N ASN A 99 -28.54 -1.26 -1.22
CA ASN A 99 -28.59 -0.06 -0.41
C ASN A 99 -28.87 -0.43 1.05
N LEU A 100 -27.88 -0.32 1.92
CA LEU A 100 -28.05 -0.55 3.35
C LEU A 100 -28.82 0.65 3.90
N SER A 101 -30.00 0.45 4.50
CA SER A 101 -30.85 1.57 4.90
C SER A 101 -30.12 2.50 5.89
N GLY A 102 -30.59 3.73 6.00
CA GLY A 102 -30.07 4.66 7.01
C GLY A 102 -30.29 4.22 8.47
N SER A 103 -31.15 3.22 8.71
CA SER A 103 -31.40 2.63 10.01
C SER A 103 -30.60 1.34 10.26
N ALA A 104 -29.90 0.82 9.26
CA ALA A 104 -29.19 -0.45 9.36
C ALA A 104 -27.99 -0.36 10.31
N LYS A 105 -27.89 -1.32 11.24
CA LYS A 105 -26.85 -1.46 12.28
C LYS A 105 -26.26 -2.86 12.40
N GLY A 106 -26.80 -3.83 11.64
CA GLY A 106 -26.37 -5.22 11.65
C GLY A 106 -25.18 -5.49 10.73
N THR A 107 -25.08 -6.72 10.24
CA THR A 107 -23.99 -7.16 9.35
C THR A 107 -24.53 -7.64 8.01
N PHE A 108 -23.95 -7.11 6.92
CA PHE A 108 -24.08 -7.66 5.58
C PHE A 108 -22.81 -8.43 5.21
N GLU A 109 -22.91 -9.74 4.99
CA GLU A 109 -21.81 -10.60 4.53
C GLU A 109 -22.09 -11.12 3.12
N LEU A 110 -21.18 -10.84 2.18
CA LEU A 110 -21.13 -11.47 0.86
C LEU A 110 -20.28 -12.73 0.93
N ALA A 111 -20.91 -13.90 0.87
CA ALA A 111 -20.23 -15.19 1.00
C ALA A 111 -19.62 -15.67 -0.33
N ASP A 112 -18.81 -16.73 -0.26
CA ASP A 112 -18.21 -17.38 -1.41
C ASP A 112 -19.25 -17.80 -2.48
N GLY A 113 -18.87 -17.67 -3.75
CA GLY A 113 -19.73 -17.89 -4.92
C GLY A 113 -20.80 -16.83 -5.19
N ALA A 114 -20.97 -15.82 -4.31
CA ALA A 114 -21.89 -14.73 -4.53
C ALA A 114 -21.33 -13.67 -5.49
N TYR A 115 -22.22 -12.95 -6.18
CA TYR A 115 -21.83 -11.93 -7.15
C TYR A 115 -22.78 -10.74 -7.12
N LEU A 116 -22.23 -9.54 -6.97
CA LEU A 116 -22.95 -8.26 -7.04
C LEU A 116 -22.31 -7.38 -8.11
N SER A 117 -23.09 -6.90 -9.08
CA SER A 117 -22.55 -6.03 -10.14
C SER A 117 -23.51 -4.95 -10.60
N SER A 118 -23.05 -3.71 -10.60
CA SER A 118 -23.77 -2.57 -11.17
C SER A 118 -22.99 -1.92 -12.30
N SER A 119 -23.71 -1.42 -13.29
CA SER A 119 -23.19 -0.55 -14.35
C SER A 119 -23.57 0.92 -14.15
N GLU A 120 -24.06 1.27 -12.97
CA GLU A 120 -24.32 2.65 -12.53
C GLU A 120 -23.34 3.05 -11.42
N ALA A 121 -23.41 4.29 -10.93
CA ALA A 121 -22.39 4.90 -10.08
C ALA A 121 -21.97 4.10 -8.82
N VAL A 122 -22.84 3.26 -8.23
CA VAL A 122 -22.52 2.50 -7.00
C VAL A 122 -23.12 1.09 -7.05
N THR A 123 -22.37 0.07 -6.63
CA THR A 123 -22.90 -1.30 -6.44
C THR A 123 -23.47 -1.50 -5.04
N ILE A 124 -22.65 -1.33 -3.99
CA ILE A 124 -23.09 -1.34 -2.59
C ILE A 124 -23.01 0.07 -2.01
N TYR A 125 -24.13 0.57 -1.47
CA TYR A 125 -24.21 1.87 -0.82
C TYR A 125 -24.55 1.73 0.67
N ASN A 126 -23.73 2.37 1.52
CA ASN A 126 -23.92 2.45 2.97
C ASN A 126 -24.02 3.93 3.39
N PRO A 127 -25.22 4.47 3.64
CA PRO A 127 -25.48 5.89 3.85
C PRO A 127 -24.99 6.40 5.20
N TYR A 128 -24.89 7.73 5.32
CA TYR A 128 -24.31 8.46 6.46
C TYR A 128 -24.77 8.03 7.86
N VAL A 129 -26.05 7.73 8.02
CA VAL A 129 -26.66 7.40 9.33
C VAL A 129 -26.66 5.90 9.66
N SER A 130 -26.17 5.05 8.74
CA SER A 130 -26.06 3.62 8.99
C SER A 130 -24.81 3.31 9.82
N ASP A 131 -24.89 2.28 10.66
CA ASP A 131 -23.76 1.64 11.34
C ASP A 131 -23.56 0.19 10.86
N CYS A 132 -24.07 -0.15 9.67
CA CYS A 132 -24.00 -1.50 9.15
C CYS A 132 -22.56 -1.88 8.78
N SER A 133 -22.13 -3.07 9.20
CA SER A 133 -20.84 -3.64 8.82
C SER A 133 -20.96 -4.44 7.52
N ILE A 134 -20.01 -4.24 6.60
CA ILE A 134 -19.92 -4.95 5.32
C ILE A 134 -18.75 -5.92 5.37
N ILE A 135 -19.00 -7.19 5.06
CA ILE A 135 -17.97 -8.24 5.01
C ILE A 135 -18.01 -8.91 3.63
N ILE A 136 -16.89 -8.91 2.91
CA ILE A 136 -16.73 -9.63 1.65
C ILE A 136 -15.90 -10.90 1.93
N ASN A 137 -16.58 -12.04 2.03
CA ASN A 137 -16.04 -13.31 2.51
C ASN A 137 -16.03 -14.39 1.40
N GLY A 138 -15.48 -14.05 0.23
CA GLY A 138 -15.27 -14.94 -0.92
C GLY A 138 -15.91 -14.46 -2.23
N GLY A 139 -17.12 -13.90 -2.15
CA GLY A 139 -17.84 -13.41 -3.33
C GLY A 139 -17.20 -12.19 -4.00
N VAL A 140 -17.81 -11.77 -5.11
CA VAL A 140 -17.33 -10.66 -5.95
C VAL A 140 -18.29 -9.48 -5.88
N VAL A 141 -17.75 -8.27 -5.66
CA VAL A 141 -18.43 -6.99 -5.85
C VAL A 141 -17.76 -6.25 -6.99
N GLU A 142 -18.48 -6.06 -8.09
CA GLU A 142 -17.98 -5.36 -9.26
C GLU A 142 -18.77 -4.08 -9.52
N ASN A 143 -18.11 -3.04 -10.01
CA ASN A 143 -18.76 -1.90 -10.61
C ASN A 143 -18.14 -1.52 -11.96
N THR A 144 -18.95 -1.60 -13.01
CA THR A 144 -18.51 -1.42 -14.40
C THR A 144 -18.75 0.00 -14.93
N ALA A 145 -19.40 0.89 -14.16
CA ALA A 145 -19.60 2.27 -14.56
C ALA A 145 -18.27 3.02 -14.61
N THR A 146 -18.10 3.90 -15.60
CA THR A 146 -17.00 4.87 -15.61
C THR A 146 -17.01 5.68 -14.32
N ASP A 147 -15.87 5.77 -13.63
CA ASP A 147 -15.72 6.42 -12.33
C ASP A 147 -16.66 5.89 -11.21
N GLY A 148 -17.24 4.70 -11.40
CA GLY A 148 -18.15 4.09 -10.43
C GLY A 148 -17.45 3.62 -9.16
N TYR A 149 -18.25 3.16 -8.19
CA TYR A 149 -17.80 2.65 -6.90
C TYR A 149 -18.34 1.25 -6.66
N ALA A 150 -17.47 0.27 -6.38
CA ALA A 150 -17.97 -1.04 -5.97
C ALA A 150 -18.62 -0.97 -4.58
N ILE A 151 -17.96 -0.30 -3.63
CA ILE A 151 -18.52 -0.02 -2.31
C ILE A 151 -18.35 1.45 -1.98
N ARG A 152 -19.45 2.14 -1.69
CA ARG A 152 -19.44 3.50 -1.13
C ARG A 152 -20.08 3.52 0.25
N ALA A 153 -19.31 3.95 1.25
CA ALA A 153 -19.79 4.09 2.62
C ALA A 153 -19.62 5.53 3.13
N ASP A 154 -20.76 6.20 3.27
CA ASP A 154 -20.86 7.53 3.85
C ASP A 154 -21.08 7.46 5.37
N ALA A 155 -21.42 6.26 5.90
CA ALA A 155 -21.61 5.95 7.32
C ALA A 155 -20.48 6.49 8.21
N VAL A 156 -20.82 7.17 9.32
CA VAL A 156 -19.85 7.77 10.26
C VAL A 156 -18.82 6.73 10.73
N ASN A 157 -19.29 5.55 11.14
CA ASN A 157 -18.50 4.42 11.61
C ASN A 157 -18.44 3.29 10.56
N ALA A 158 -18.29 3.63 9.28
CA ALA A 158 -18.24 2.63 8.21
C ALA A 158 -17.22 1.54 8.53
N ASN A 159 -17.66 0.28 8.58
CA ASN A 159 -16.80 -0.87 8.82
C ASN A 159 -16.87 -1.84 7.64
N ILE A 160 -15.78 -1.96 6.90
CA ILE A 160 -15.70 -2.79 5.70
C ILE A 160 -14.54 -3.77 5.85
N THR A 161 -14.82 -5.07 5.72
CA THR A 161 -13.81 -6.13 5.76
C THR A 161 -13.83 -6.94 4.47
N VAL A 162 -12.68 -7.12 3.83
CA VAL A 162 -12.48 -7.96 2.65
C VAL A 162 -11.58 -9.13 3.04
N ASN A 163 -12.17 -10.31 3.20
CA ASN A 163 -11.47 -11.53 3.60
C ASN A 163 -10.92 -12.26 2.38
N ASN A 164 -11.65 -13.18 1.75
CA ASN A 164 -11.17 -13.94 0.58
C ASN A 164 -11.89 -13.54 -0.72
N GLY A 165 -12.66 -12.45 -0.69
CA GLY A 165 -13.42 -12.01 -1.87
C GLY A 165 -12.72 -10.95 -2.71
N GLU A 166 -13.42 -10.54 -3.76
CA GLU A 166 -12.94 -9.57 -4.74
C GLU A 166 -13.85 -8.34 -4.76
N VAL A 167 -13.23 -7.16 -4.79
CA VAL A 167 -13.88 -5.88 -5.00
C VAL A 167 -13.21 -5.19 -6.18
N SER A 168 -13.95 -4.93 -7.26
CA SER A 168 -13.40 -4.37 -8.50
C SER A 168 -14.21 -3.19 -9.03
N SER A 169 -13.54 -2.14 -9.52
CA SER A 169 -14.23 -0.97 -10.09
C SER A 169 -13.42 -0.20 -11.14
N SER A 170 -14.12 0.51 -12.05
CA SER A 170 -13.46 1.51 -12.91
C SER A 170 -13.18 2.86 -12.22
N GLY A 171 -13.84 3.20 -11.10
CA GLY A 171 -13.53 4.40 -10.31
C GLY A 171 -12.72 4.05 -9.08
N SER A 172 -13.40 4.01 -7.92
CA SER A 172 -12.80 3.50 -6.69
C SER A 172 -13.39 2.16 -6.27
N GLY A 173 -12.55 1.23 -5.83
CA GLY A 173 -13.02 -0.07 -5.31
C GLY A 173 -13.86 0.14 -4.04
N ILE A 174 -13.24 0.74 -3.03
CA ILE A 174 -13.87 1.12 -1.77
C ILE A 174 -13.72 2.63 -1.57
N TYR A 175 -14.82 3.32 -1.31
CA TYR A 175 -14.84 4.76 -1.05
C TYR A 175 -15.51 5.04 0.31
N VAL A 176 -14.76 5.57 1.27
CA VAL A 176 -15.26 5.85 2.64
C VAL A 176 -15.23 7.34 2.97
N MET A 177 -16.34 7.89 3.48
CA MET A 177 -16.44 9.29 3.94
C MET A 177 -16.60 9.43 5.46
N GLY A 178 -16.88 8.33 6.17
CA GLY A 178 -17.10 8.34 7.63
C GLY A 178 -15.88 8.81 8.43
N THR A 179 -16.10 9.65 9.44
CA THR A 179 -15.04 10.26 10.28
C THR A 179 -14.32 9.30 11.23
N THR A 180 -14.68 8.02 11.22
CA THR A 180 -14.09 6.93 12.00
C THR A 180 -14.17 5.61 11.21
N ALA A 181 -14.07 5.68 9.89
CA ALA A 181 -14.20 4.52 9.02
C ALA A 181 -13.04 3.54 9.22
N SER A 182 -13.33 2.24 9.11
CA SER A 182 -12.38 1.15 9.14
C SER A 182 -12.52 0.31 7.87
N VAL A 183 -11.42 0.14 7.14
CA VAL A 183 -11.32 -0.78 6.00
C VAL A 183 -10.24 -1.81 6.31
N THR A 184 -10.58 -3.10 6.29
CA THR A 184 -9.63 -4.18 6.57
C THR A 184 -9.59 -5.18 5.41
N VAL A 185 -8.40 -5.51 4.92
CA VAL A 185 -8.17 -6.52 3.88
C VAL A 185 -7.30 -7.63 4.47
N ASN A 186 -7.85 -8.85 4.61
CA ASN A 186 -7.19 -9.95 5.31
C ASN A 186 -6.57 -10.99 4.38
N ASN A 187 -7.10 -11.23 3.18
CA ASN A 187 -6.52 -12.09 2.14
C ASN A 187 -7.12 -11.80 0.75
N GLY A 188 -7.90 -10.73 0.63
CA GLY A 188 -8.81 -10.51 -0.48
C GLY A 188 -8.18 -9.60 -1.51
N THR A 189 -8.93 -9.31 -2.55
CA THR A 189 -8.46 -8.43 -3.63
C THR A 189 -9.36 -7.22 -3.72
N VAL A 190 -8.76 -6.03 -3.62
CA VAL A 190 -9.43 -4.76 -3.94
C VAL A 190 -8.67 -4.14 -5.11
N THR A 191 -9.28 -4.13 -6.29
CA THR A 191 -8.67 -3.60 -7.51
C THR A 191 -9.53 -2.49 -8.06
N ALA A 192 -8.92 -1.40 -8.51
CA ALA A 192 -9.64 -0.39 -9.26
C ALA A 192 -8.80 0.16 -10.40
N LYS A 193 -9.42 0.81 -11.39
CA LYS A 193 -8.65 1.63 -12.33
C LYS A 193 -8.02 2.79 -11.60
N ARG A 194 -8.80 3.70 -11.01
CA ARG A 194 -8.25 4.88 -10.33
C ARG A 194 -7.72 4.56 -8.93
N ASP A 195 -8.59 4.42 -7.93
CA ASP A 195 -8.15 4.25 -6.53
C ASP A 195 -8.74 2.98 -5.91
N ALA A 196 -7.93 2.00 -5.50
CA ALA A 196 -8.50 0.78 -4.93
C ALA A 196 -9.24 1.08 -3.61
N ILE A 197 -8.65 1.88 -2.73
CA ILE A 197 -9.29 2.39 -1.51
C ILE A 197 -9.14 3.91 -1.45
N THR A 198 -10.26 4.64 -1.37
CA THR A 198 -10.30 6.08 -1.13
C THR A 198 -10.84 6.39 0.26
N VAL A 199 -10.08 7.14 1.05
CA VAL A 199 -10.45 7.60 2.38
C VAL A 199 -10.64 9.12 2.38
N ARG A 200 -11.85 9.56 2.73
CA ARG A 200 -12.23 10.98 2.85
C ARG A 200 -12.55 11.41 4.26
N GLY A 201 -12.87 10.49 5.15
CA GLY A 201 -13.15 10.81 6.54
C GLY A 201 -11.88 10.86 7.39
N ALA A 202 -11.82 11.82 8.32
CA ALA A 202 -10.76 11.90 9.31
C ALA A 202 -10.70 10.64 10.20
N ASN A 203 -9.64 10.47 10.99
CA ASN A 203 -9.45 9.41 12.00
C ASN A 203 -9.77 7.98 11.52
N SER A 204 -9.73 7.75 10.21
CA SER A 204 -10.05 6.46 9.62
C SER A 204 -8.84 5.53 9.67
N VAL A 205 -9.09 4.23 9.63
CA VAL A 205 -8.05 3.20 9.66
C VAL A 205 -8.17 2.30 8.44
N VAL A 206 -7.06 2.08 7.75
CA VAL A 206 -6.96 1.07 6.69
C VAL A 206 -5.95 0.01 7.14
N ASN A 207 -6.36 -1.25 7.21
CA ASN A 207 -5.51 -2.38 7.54
C ASN A 207 -5.37 -3.31 6.34
N VAL A 208 -4.15 -3.62 5.93
CA VAL A 208 -3.83 -4.61 4.90
C VAL A 208 -3.00 -5.71 5.55
N ASN A 209 -3.68 -6.73 6.05
CA ASN A 209 -3.07 -7.85 6.78
C ASN A 209 -2.67 -9.01 5.87
N GLY A 210 -3.22 -9.03 4.66
CA GLY A 210 -2.94 -9.99 3.60
C GLY A 210 -3.63 -9.54 2.31
N GLY A 211 -3.56 -10.34 1.25
CA GLY A 211 -4.23 -10.04 -0.01
C GLY A 211 -3.58 -8.91 -0.81
N THR A 212 -4.35 -8.30 -1.71
CA THR A 212 -3.88 -7.29 -2.66
C THR A 212 -4.81 -6.09 -2.73
N VAL A 213 -4.24 -4.88 -2.67
CA VAL A 213 -4.92 -3.61 -2.92
C VAL A 213 -4.19 -2.93 -4.09
N SER A 214 -4.84 -2.78 -5.26
CA SER A 214 -4.15 -2.35 -6.48
C SER A 214 -4.93 -1.33 -7.32
N SER A 215 -4.27 -0.25 -7.68
CA SER A 215 -4.69 0.62 -8.78
C SER A 215 -4.08 0.16 -10.11
N THR A 216 -4.80 0.36 -11.22
CA THR A 216 -4.43 -0.15 -12.55
C THR A 216 -4.41 0.90 -13.67
N ASP A 217 -4.88 2.12 -13.42
CA ASP A 217 -4.86 3.19 -14.42
C ASP A 217 -3.42 3.62 -14.74
N ASN A 218 -3.15 3.90 -16.02
CA ASN A 218 -1.80 4.23 -16.47
C ASN A 218 -1.36 5.66 -16.07
N HIS A 219 -2.32 6.59 -15.97
CA HIS A 219 -2.10 8.02 -15.81
C HIS A 219 -2.20 8.45 -14.34
N ILE A 220 -3.27 8.04 -13.66
CA ILE A 220 -3.53 8.46 -12.28
C ILE A 220 -4.23 7.38 -11.47
N GLY A 221 -3.67 7.10 -10.29
CA GLY A 221 -4.31 6.18 -9.39
C GLY A 221 -3.49 5.82 -8.17
N SER A 222 -4.18 5.39 -7.12
CA SER A 222 -3.53 4.88 -5.91
C SER A 222 -4.06 3.55 -5.43
N GLY A 223 -3.19 2.69 -4.92
CA GLY A 223 -3.65 1.55 -4.11
C GLY A 223 -4.50 2.05 -2.94
N ILE A 224 -3.96 3.00 -2.18
CA ILE A 224 -4.70 3.71 -1.12
C ILE A 224 -4.53 5.22 -1.33
N TYR A 225 -5.65 5.93 -1.48
CA TYR A 225 -5.70 7.39 -1.55
C TYR A 225 -6.38 7.98 -0.31
N ILE A 226 -5.71 8.91 0.36
CA ILE A 226 -6.25 9.68 1.50
C ILE A 226 -6.44 11.12 1.05
N ALA A 227 -7.69 11.58 1.02
CA ALA A 227 -8.02 12.93 0.54
C ALA A 227 -7.65 14.01 1.56
N SER A 228 -7.54 15.26 1.10
CA SER A 228 -7.12 16.41 1.92
C SER A 228 -8.01 16.68 3.14
N ALA A 229 -9.30 16.37 3.05
CA ALA A 229 -10.23 16.50 4.17
C ALA A 229 -10.04 15.43 5.27
N ALA A 230 -9.29 14.37 4.99
CA ALA A 230 -9.09 13.22 5.86
C ALA A 230 -7.82 13.39 6.73
N GLY A 231 -7.94 14.13 7.83
CA GLY A 231 -6.85 14.25 8.81
C GLY A 231 -6.70 13.01 9.71
N ASN A 232 -5.51 12.79 10.25
CA ASN A 232 -5.22 11.72 11.23
C ASN A 232 -5.56 10.29 10.76
N VAL A 233 -5.44 10.00 9.46
CA VAL A 233 -5.70 8.64 8.94
C VAL A 233 -4.52 7.72 9.28
N LYS A 234 -4.84 6.50 9.73
CA LYS A 234 -3.85 5.45 9.97
C LYS A 234 -3.91 4.38 8.88
N VAL A 235 -2.76 4.04 8.29
CA VAL A 235 -2.62 2.90 7.37
C VAL A 235 -1.64 1.90 7.97
N ASN A 236 -2.10 0.65 8.16
CA ASN A 236 -1.29 -0.45 8.66
C ASN A 236 -1.13 -1.51 7.57
N VAL A 237 0.10 -1.91 7.24
CA VAL A 237 0.39 -3.01 6.32
C VAL A 237 1.25 -4.04 7.04
N THR A 238 0.69 -5.22 7.31
CA THR A 238 1.33 -6.26 8.13
C THR A 238 1.67 -7.53 7.35
N GLY A 239 1.01 -7.80 6.20
CA GLY A 239 1.24 -9.02 5.44
C GLY A 239 0.72 -9.08 3.99
N GLY A 240 0.17 -7.99 3.44
CA GLY A 240 -0.38 -7.97 2.07
C GLY A 240 0.41 -7.11 1.08
N ASN A 241 -0.20 -6.87 -0.08
CA ASN A 241 0.37 -6.09 -1.16
C ASN A 241 -0.43 -4.81 -1.42
N VAL A 242 0.26 -3.68 -1.58
CA VAL A 242 -0.35 -2.41 -1.99
C VAL A 242 0.37 -1.89 -3.23
N TYR A 243 -0.32 -1.82 -4.36
CA TYR A 243 0.27 -1.54 -5.67
C TYR A 243 -0.41 -0.41 -6.42
N ALA A 244 0.38 0.26 -7.27
CA ALA A 244 -0.12 0.97 -8.44
C ALA A 244 0.71 0.57 -9.66
N THR A 245 0.05 0.10 -10.72
CA THR A 245 0.75 -0.45 -11.88
C THR A 245 1.06 0.58 -12.97
N GLY A 246 0.38 1.72 -12.95
CA GLY A 246 0.60 2.80 -13.90
C GLY A 246 1.95 3.49 -13.72
N ILE A 247 2.41 4.14 -14.79
CA ILE A 247 3.76 4.70 -14.88
C ILE A 247 3.81 6.22 -14.64
N GLU A 248 2.68 6.93 -14.74
CA GLU A 248 2.64 8.39 -14.56
C GLU A 248 2.40 8.78 -13.09
N SER A 249 1.29 9.49 -12.78
CA SER A 249 0.94 9.97 -11.44
C SER A 249 0.33 8.89 -10.56
N ASN A 250 1.02 7.76 -10.46
CA ASN A 250 0.57 6.56 -9.78
C ASN A 250 1.34 6.29 -8.49
N HIS A 251 0.61 5.92 -7.42
CA HIS A 251 1.16 5.75 -6.08
C HIS A 251 0.66 4.46 -5.44
N ALA A 252 1.49 3.71 -4.74
CA ALA A 252 0.93 2.65 -3.90
C ALA A 252 0.07 3.27 -2.79
N ILE A 253 0.58 4.32 -2.14
CA ILE A 253 -0.14 5.10 -1.14
C ILE A 253 0.06 6.59 -1.43
N CYS A 254 -1.02 7.36 -1.55
CA CYS A 254 -0.99 8.82 -1.64
C CYS A 254 -1.82 9.42 -0.52
N SER A 255 -1.28 10.42 0.18
CA SER A 255 -2.02 11.17 1.20
C SER A 255 -1.92 12.67 1.01
N ASP A 256 -3.09 13.29 0.86
CA ASP A 256 -3.29 14.73 0.86
C ASP A 256 -3.68 15.23 2.26
N GLY A 257 -4.00 14.33 3.18
CA GLY A 257 -4.43 14.62 4.54
C GLY A 257 -3.26 14.82 5.51
N SER A 258 -3.33 15.86 6.34
CA SER A 258 -2.33 16.13 7.38
C SER A 258 -2.35 15.09 8.51
N TYR A 259 -1.22 14.94 9.20
CA TYR A 259 -1.05 14.06 10.36
C TYR A 259 -1.33 12.57 10.06
N SER A 260 -1.18 12.17 8.80
CA SER A 260 -1.37 10.77 8.41
C SER A 260 -0.24 9.91 8.97
N ARG A 261 -0.58 8.69 9.40
CA ARG A 261 0.39 7.74 9.99
C ARG A 261 0.38 6.41 9.25
N LEU A 262 1.53 6.04 8.71
CA LEU A 262 1.75 4.76 8.02
C LEU A 262 2.65 3.87 8.88
N GLU A 263 2.16 2.67 9.22
CA GLU A 263 2.92 1.62 9.91
C GLU A 263 3.02 0.38 9.03
N LEU A 264 4.21 0.17 8.46
CA LEU A 264 4.51 -0.91 7.52
C LEU A 264 5.44 -1.90 8.24
N SER A 265 4.95 -3.08 8.58
CA SER A 265 5.71 -4.12 9.31
C SER A 265 5.92 -5.42 8.53
N GLY A 266 5.16 -5.61 7.45
CA GLY A 266 5.34 -6.70 6.49
C GLY A 266 4.73 -6.32 5.14
N GLY A 267 4.69 -7.30 4.22
CA GLY A 267 4.10 -7.09 2.90
C GLY A 267 4.96 -6.27 1.92
N THR A 268 4.41 -6.02 0.73
CA THR A 268 5.08 -5.25 -0.34
C THR A 268 4.24 -4.06 -0.77
N ILE A 269 4.85 -2.87 -0.75
CA ILE A 269 4.27 -1.61 -1.20
C ILE A 269 5.07 -1.18 -2.43
N LYS A 270 4.44 -1.11 -3.60
CA LYS A 270 5.18 -0.91 -4.86
C LYS A 270 4.46 -0.03 -5.87
N SER A 271 5.21 0.87 -6.50
CA SER A 271 4.74 1.66 -7.64
C SER A 271 5.74 1.66 -8.81
N LYS A 272 5.26 2.10 -9.98
CA LYS A 272 6.06 2.48 -11.15
C LYS A 272 5.92 3.97 -11.48
N GLY A 273 5.16 4.72 -10.69
CA GLY A 273 4.87 6.12 -10.95
C GLY A 273 6.09 7.04 -10.89
N ILE A 274 6.00 8.15 -11.63
CA ILE A 274 7.08 9.14 -11.77
C ILE A 274 7.30 10.01 -10.53
N TYR A 275 6.35 10.05 -9.60
CA TYR A 275 6.45 10.88 -8.41
C TYR A 275 6.96 10.09 -7.21
N ALA A 276 6.14 9.17 -6.68
CA ALA A 276 6.52 8.39 -5.52
C ALA A 276 5.73 7.10 -5.36
N THR A 277 6.28 6.12 -4.64
CA THR A 277 5.49 4.96 -4.18
C THR A 277 4.60 5.30 -2.99
N VAL A 278 5.14 6.01 -2.02
CA VAL A 278 4.42 6.61 -0.89
C VAL A 278 4.58 8.13 -0.99
N TYR A 279 3.49 8.82 -1.33
CA TYR A 279 3.49 10.27 -1.51
C TYR A 279 2.64 10.98 -0.45
N MET A 280 3.29 11.70 0.47
CA MET A 280 2.64 12.43 1.56
C MET A 280 2.64 13.93 1.27
N LYS A 281 1.60 14.43 0.59
CA LYS A 281 1.41 15.86 0.33
C LYS A 281 0.99 16.63 1.58
N GLY A 282 0.21 16.00 2.46
CA GLY A 282 -0.18 16.55 3.76
C GLY A 282 1.01 16.72 4.71
N SER A 283 0.96 17.73 5.58
CA SER A 283 2.04 18.02 6.54
C SER A 283 2.05 17.07 7.73
N ASP A 284 3.19 17.01 8.42
CA ASP A 284 3.34 16.39 9.74
C ASP A 284 2.97 14.91 9.79
N SER A 285 3.18 14.22 8.67
CA SER A 285 2.92 12.80 8.54
C SER A 285 4.08 11.98 9.10
N THR A 286 3.79 10.77 9.59
CA THR A 286 4.79 9.83 10.08
C THR A 286 4.73 8.52 9.32
N ILE A 287 5.88 8.04 8.84
CA ILE A 287 6.01 6.75 8.17
C ILE A 287 6.99 5.88 8.94
N ILE A 288 6.58 4.66 9.26
CA ILE A 288 7.42 3.66 9.93
C ILE A 288 7.51 2.42 9.04
N VAL A 289 8.71 2.08 8.60
CA VAL A 289 9.03 0.87 7.83
C VAL A 289 9.82 -0.08 8.73
N SER A 290 9.28 -1.25 9.02
CA SER A 290 9.80 -2.16 10.05
C SER A 290 9.61 -3.63 9.65
N GLY A 291 10.13 -4.55 10.45
CA GLY A 291 9.96 -5.99 10.23
C GLY A 291 10.44 -6.42 8.84
N THR A 292 9.55 -7.02 8.06
CA THR A 292 9.84 -7.52 6.70
C THR A 292 9.24 -6.65 5.60
N ALA A 293 8.70 -5.47 5.96
CA ALA A 293 8.07 -4.58 4.99
C ALA A 293 9.04 -4.18 3.88
N LYS A 294 8.55 -4.21 2.64
CA LYS A 294 9.29 -3.82 1.44
C LYS A 294 8.56 -2.68 0.74
N VAL A 295 9.24 -1.54 0.57
CA VAL A 295 8.70 -0.36 -0.13
C VAL A 295 9.58 -0.06 -1.33
N GLU A 296 9.02 -0.07 -2.54
CA GLU A 296 9.80 0.03 -3.77
C GLU A 296 9.18 0.90 -4.85
N ASN A 297 9.99 1.75 -5.47
CA ASN A 297 9.67 2.35 -6.75
C ASN A 297 10.54 1.72 -7.84
N THR A 298 9.88 1.11 -8.83
CA THR A 298 10.55 0.51 -10.00
C THR A 298 10.54 1.41 -11.24
N GLY A 299 9.85 2.55 -11.17
CA GLY A 299 9.87 3.59 -12.19
C GLY A 299 10.92 4.67 -11.90
N PRO A 300 10.73 5.88 -12.45
CA PRO A 300 11.67 6.99 -12.28
C PRO A 300 11.48 7.77 -10.96
N GLY A 301 10.34 7.62 -10.28
CA GLY A 301 10.03 8.41 -9.08
C GLY A 301 10.75 7.97 -7.80
N ASP A 302 10.56 8.76 -6.74
CA ASP A 302 11.03 8.48 -5.39
C ASP A 302 10.29 7.27 -4.79
N VAL A 303 10.77 6.72 -3.66
CA VAL A 303 10.02 5.70 -2.93
C VAL A 303 9.13 6.33 -1.90
N ILE A 304 9.70 7.10 -0.97
CA ILE A 304 8.98 7.82 0.08
C ILE A 304 9.30 9.32 -0.04
N THR A 305 8.29 10.14 -0.34
CA THR A 305 8.47 11.59 -0.51
C THR A 305 7.27 12.37 0.04
N GLY A 306 7.49 13.61 0.47
CA GLY A 306 6.44 14.41 1.09
C GLY A 306 6.93 15.67 1.81
N ASN A 307 5.97 16.44 2.33
CA ASN A 307 6.23 17.71 3.00
C ASN A 307 6.24 17.55 4.52
N SER A 308 7.28 18.08 5.19
CA SER A 308 7.36 18.12 6.67
C SER A 308 7.04 16.78 7.34
N MET A 309 7.55 15.68 6.78
CA MET A 309 7.26 14.32 7.29
C MET A 309 8.48 13.68 7.95
N ASP A 310 8.19 12.79 8.89
CA ASP A 310 9.17 11.96 9.58
C ASP A 310 9.12 10.53 9.05
N VAL A 311 10.27 10.02 8.65
CA VAL A 311 10.43 8.63 8.18
C VAL A 311 11.33 7.87 9.13
N SER A 312 10.91 6.68 9.55
CA SER A 312 11.72 5.78 10.37
C SER A 312 11.80 4.38 9.76
N VAL A 313 13.03 3.88 9.54
CA VAL A 313 13.30 2.53 9.05
C VAL A 313 13.94 1.71 10.18
N LYS A 314 13.24 0.67 10.63
CA LYS A 314 13.53 -0.15 11.83
C LYS A 314 13.54 -1.65 11.55
N GLY A 315 13.94 -2.08 10.35
CA GLY A 315 14.10 -3.49 9.98
C GLY A 315 13.71 -3.82 8.54
N GLY A 316 12.75 -3.08 7.98
CA GLY A 316 12.29 -3.29 6.59
C GLY A 316 13.25 -2.72 5.54
N SER A 317 12.79 -2.70 4.29
CA SER A 317 13.56 -2.22 3.13
C SER A 317 12.84 -1.14 2.35
N VAL A 318 13.59 -0.13 1.93
CA VAL A 318 13.16 0.96 1.05
C VAL A 318 14.12 1.02 -0.14
N HIS A 319 13.63 0.79 -1.35
CA HIS A 319 14.47 0.65 -2.54
C HIS A 319 13.95 1.46 -3.73
N ALA A 320 14.79 2.36 -4.25
CA ALA A 320 14.53 3.12 -5.47
C ALA A 320 15.35 2.56 -6.63
N ALA A 321 14.68 2.23 -7.74
CA ALA A 321 15.38 1.84 -8.96
C ALA A 321 16.11 3.03 -9.60
N ASN A 322 15.50 4.21 -9.63
CA ASN A 322 16.06 5.39 -10.32
C ASN A 322 15.97 6.70 -9.52
N GLY A 323 14.90 6.91 -8.72
CA GLY A 323 14.76 8.10 -7.88
C GLY A 323 15.45 7.99 -6.53
N MET A 324 15.03 8.81 -5.56
CA MET A 324 15.50 8.71 -4.17
C MET A 324 14.72 7.65 -3.40
N ALA A 325 15.38 6.97 -2.46
CA ALA A 325 14.66 6.07 -1.55
C ALA A 325 13.84 6.87 -0.53
N ILE A 326 14.41 7.93 0.04
CA ILE A 326 13.72 8.76 1.04
C ILE A 326 14.02 10.23 0.80
N ARG A 327 12.96 11.04 0.67
CA ARG A 327 13.01 12.51 0.74
C ARG A 327 12.08 12.98 1.85
N ALA A 328 12.60 13.47 2.96
CA ALA A 328 11.81 13.76 4.16
C ALA A 328 12.26 15.03 4.90
N PHE A 329 11.57 15.42 5.98
CA PHE A 329 12.09 16.42 6.91
C PHE A 329 13.07 15.76 7.87
N SER A 330 12.67 14.67 8.51
CA SER A 330 13.53 13.84 9.35
C SER A 330 13.55 12.40 8.85
N ALA A 331 14.72 11.79 8.78
CA ALA A 331 14.88 10.39 8.44
C ALA A 331 15.71 9.67 9.52
N ASN A 332 15.18 8.59 10.07
CA ASN A 332 15.80 7.81 11.13
C ASN A 332 15.97 6.35 10.70
N VAL A 333 17.20 5.88 10.55
CA VAL A 333 17.51 4.49 10.19
C VAL A 333 18.18 3.83 11.39
N SER A 334 17.44 2.93 12.06
CA SER A 334 17.94 2.18 13.23
C SER A 334 17.98 0.67 13.00
N GLY A 335 17.45 0.22 11.87
CA GLY A 335 17.52 -1.16 11.39
C GLY A 335 16.93 -1.24 9.98
N GLY A 336 17.30 -2.25 9.19
CA GLY A 336 16.83 -2.40 7.82
C GLY A 336 17.74 -1.76 6.77
N ALA A 337 17.23 -1.62 5.54
CA ALA A 337 18.00 -1.19 4.37
C ALA A 337 17.29 -0.07 3.60
N VAL A 338 18.05 0.98 3.27
CA VAL A 338 17.63 2.07 2.39
C VAL A 338 18.61 2.09 1.23
N SER A 339 18.13 1.97 0.00
CA SER A 339 19.02 1.90 -1.17
C SER A 339 18.44 2.58 -2.40
N ALA A 340 19.29 3.21 -3.21
CA ALA A 340 18.92 3.72 -4.52
C ALA A 340 19.97 3.33 -5.57
N ALA A 341 19.51 2.96 -6.78
CA ALA A 341 20.36 2.76 -7.95
C ALA A 341 20.40 3.99 -8.88
N GLY A 342 19.69 5.05 -8.49
CA GLY A 342 19.62 6.33 -9.19
C GLY A 342 20.85 7.22 -9.16
N ALA A 343 20.75 8.35 -9.85
CA ALA A 343 21.75 9.41 -9.84
C ALA A 343 21.57 10.42 -8.69
N ASP A 344 20.37 10.47 -8.11
CA ASP A 344 20.09 11.29 -6.93
C ASP A 344 20.58 10.63 -5.64
N ALA A 345 20.63 11.41 -4.56
CA ALA A 345 20.97 10.86 -3.26
C ALA A 345 19.97 9.78 -2.81
N THR A 346 20.45 8.74 -2.15
CA THR A 346 19.59 7.66 -1.64
C THR A 346 18.66 8.17 -0.54
N LEU A 347 19.17 8.99 0.37
CA LEU A 347 18.43 9.62 1.45
C LEU A 347 18.69 11.13 1.44
N ALA A 348 17.65 11.93 1.28
CA ALA A 348 17.69 13.37 1.52
C ALA A 348 16.72 13.80 2.60
N ALA A 349 17.23 14.55 3.58
CA ALA A 349 16.42 15.07 4.67
C ALA A 349 16.98 16.39 5.18
N LEU A 350 16.24 17.09 6.04
CA LEU A 350 16.83 18.16 6.85
C LEU A 350 17.75 17.55 7.91
N THR A 351 17.27 16.47 8.56
CA THR A 351 18.03 15.70 9.56
C THR A 351 18.01 14.22 9.20
N ALA A 352 19.18 13.58 9.19
CA ALA A 352 19.34 12.15 8.99
C ALA A 352 20.08 11.55 10.20
N ASN A 353 19.44 10.61 10.90
CA ASN A 353 20.02 9.90 12.03
C ASN A 353 20.18 8.42 11.70
N ILE A 354 21.41 7.92 11.71
CA ILE A 354 21.74 6.53 11.40
C ILE A 354 22.32 5.88 12.66
N SER A 355 21.53 5.06 13.34
CA SER A 355 21.96 4.32 14.54
C SER A 355 22.13 2.83 14.30
N GLY A 356 21.71 2.34 13.12
CA GLY A 356 21.81 0.96 12.70
C GLY A 356 21.41 0.79 11.23
N GLY A 357 21.32 -0.44 10.75
CA GLY A 357 20.92 -0.73 9.36
C GLY A 357 21.95 -0.30 8.31
N ARG A 358 21.47 -0.10 7.08
CA ARG A 358 22.28 0.20 5.90
C ARG A 358 21.64 1.28 5.04
N VAL A 359 22.41 2.29 4.64
CA VAL A 359 22.06 3.28 3.62
C VAL A 359 23.07 3.15 2.47
N GLU A 360 22.62 2.79 1.27
CA GLU A 360 23.49 2.55 0.12
C GLU A 360 23.04 3.30 -1.14
N ALA A 361 23.95 4.11 -1.70
CA ALA A 361 23.87 4.53 -3.09
C ALA A 361 24.62 3.54 -3.98
N ALA A 362 23.86 2.69 -4.67
CA ALA A 362 24.37 1.73 -5.64
C ALA A 362 24.61 2.38 -7.02
N GLY A 363 23.90 3.48 -7.30
CA GLY A 363 24.05 4.28 -8.51
C GLY A 363 25.13 5.36 -8.40
N THR A 364 24.95 6.43 -9.16
CA THR A 364 25.93 7.53 -9.22
C THR A 364 25.74 8.61 -8.16
N GLY A 365 24.63 8.58 -7.43
CA GLY A 365 24.32 9.57 -6.41
C GLY A 365 25.04 9.35 -5.07
N ASP A 366 24.79 10.27 -4.14
CA ASP A 366 25.29 10.21 -2.78
C ASP A 366 24.45 9.25 -1.92
N ALA A 367 25.01 8.66 -0.86
CA ALA A 367 24.20 7.87 0.06
C ALA A 367 23.28 8.75 0.91
N ILE A 368 23.80 9.88 1.42
CA ILE A 368 23.06 10.85 2.22
C ILE A 368 23.35 12.27 1.75
N ALA A 369 22.31 13.08 1.50
CA ALA A 369 22.41 14.52 1.29
C ALA A 369 21.49 15.26 2.27
N SER A 370 22.05 15.95 3.28
CA SER A 370 21.26 16.51 4.39
C SER A 370 21.88 17.79 4.97
N GLN A 371 21.17 18.52 5.84
CA GLN A 371 21.78 19.61 6.61
C GLN A 371 22.42 19.09 7.90
N THR A 372 21.76 18.15 8.58
CA THR A 372 22.32 17.51 9.77
C THR A 372 22.37 16.00 9.57
N VAL A 373 23.52 15.41 9.88
CA VAL A 373 23.74 13.97 9.84
C VAL A 373 24.38 13.52 11.14
N ASP A 374 23.75 12.57 11.83
CA ASP A 374 24.32 11.90 13.01
C ASP A 374 24.38 10.38 12.78
N ILE A 375 25.59 9.85 12.70
CA ILE A 375 25.88 8.44 12.50
C ILE A 375 26.45 7.88 13.80
N THR A 376 25.61 7.11 14.49
CA THR A 376 25.89 6.45 15.78
C THR A 376 25.93 4.91 15.63
N GLY A 377 25.76 4.39 14.41
CA GLY A 377 25.87 2.98 14.07
C GLY A 377 25.52 2.70 12.60
N GLY A 378 25.45 1.43 12.22
CA GLY A 378 25.07 1.01 10.87
C GLY A 378 26.17 1.18 9.80
N THR A 379 25.75 1.09 8.53
CA THR A 379 26.61 1.26 7.34
C THR A 379 26.03 2.34 6.43
N VAL A 380 26.87 3.29 6.01
CA VAL A 380 26.54 4.29 4.98
C VAL A 380 27.56 4.16 3.85
N SER A 381 27.11 3.87 2.63
CA SER A 381 28.03 3.63 1.52
C SER A 381 27.57 4.19 0.18
N ALA A 382 28.49 4.77 -0.59
CA ALA A 382 28.22 5.21 -1.97
C ALA A 382 29.25 4.65 -2.95
N ARG A 383 28.79 4.19 -4.13
CA ARG A 383 29.68 3.58 -5.15
C ARG A 383 30.42 4.58 -6.03
N TRP A 384 29.85 5.76 -6.25
CA TRP A 384 30.42 6.78 -7.13
C TRP A 384 30.26 8.19 -6.57
N GLY A 385 29.15 8.45 -5.88
CA GLY A 385 28.97 9.67 -5.09
C GLY A 385 29.65 9.62 -3.73
N LEU A 386 29.30 10.59 -2.90
CA LEU A 386 29.74 10.72 -1.52
C LEU A 386 28.91 9.83 -0.60
N ALA A 387 29.53 9.33 0.48
CA ALA A 387 28.75 8.70 1.53
C ALA A 387 27.86 9.73 2.23
N VAL A 388 28.39 10.93 2.45
CA VAL A 388 27.65 12.03 3.10
C VAL A 388 27.98 13.37 2.43
N GLN A 389 26.94 14.05 1.95
CA GLN A 389 26.99 15.46 1.56
C GLN A 389 26.19 16.31 2.57
N ILE A 390 26.84 17.34 3.12
CA ILE A 390 26.21 18.34 3.97
C ILE A 390 25.99 19.63 3.18
N GLY A 391 24.74 20.08 3.09
CA GLY A 391 24.39 21.35 2.48
C GLY A 391 24.34 22.51 3.49
N GLY A 392 24.85 23.68 3.11
CA GLY A 392 24.72 24.90 3.91
C GLY A 392 25.63 24.89 5.16
N ALA A 393 25.22 25.62 6.21
CA ALA A 393 25.92 25.68 7.50
C ALA A 393 25.64 24.45 8.40
N GLY A 394 25.46 23.28 7.78
CA GLY A 394 25.05 22.04 8.42
C GLY A 394 26.14 21.37 9.27
N SER A 395 25.84 20.18 9.81
CA SER A 395 26.79 19.40 10.61
C SER A 395 26.75 17.89 10.30
N ALA A 396 27.93 17.26 10.35
CA ALA A 396 28.07 15.81 10.27
C ALA A 396 28.80 15.30 11.52
N LYS A 397 28.18 14.36 12.24
CA LYS A 397 28.74 13.65 13.38
C LYS A 397 28.80 12.17 13.09
N VAL A 398 29.96 11.56 13.30
CA VAL A 398 30.17 10.11 13.14
C VAL A 398 30.87 9.61 14.40
N SER A 399 30.12 8.96 15.28
CA SER A 399 30.63 8.44 16.57
C SER A 399 30.84 6.93 16.57
N ASN A 400 30.16 6.22 15.66
CA ASN A 400 30.30 4.78 15.44
C ASN A 400 29.79 4.41 14.02
N GLY A 401 29.84 3.13 13.64
CA GLY A 401 29.39 2.66 12.32
C GLY A 401 30.50 2.67 11.26
N PHE A 402 30.15 2.25 10.04
CA PHE A 402 31.05 2.18 8.88
C PHE A 402 30.56 3.12 7.78
N VAL A 403 31.37 4.11 7.42
CA VAL A 403 31.07 5.09 6.37
C VAL A 403 32.07 4.92 5.24
N PHE A 404 31.59 4.66 4.03
CA PHE A 404 32.45 4.26 2.91
C PHE A 404 32.07 4.94 1.60
N ALA A 405 33.06 5.43 0.86
CA ALA A 405 32.86 5.88 -0.51
C ALA A 405 34.04 5.51 -1.40
N PHE A 406 33.76 5.42 -2.69
CA PHE A 406 34.79 5.35 -3.72
C PHE A 406 35.29 6.78 -3.97
N GLY A 407 36.59 6.99 -3.88
CA GLY A 407 37.22 8.30 -4.07
C GLY A 407 38.09 8.35 -5.32
N THR A 408 38.28 9.55 -5.85
CA THR A 408 39.32 9.84 -6.86
C THR A 408 40.71 10.01 -6.22
N SER A 409 40.77 10.11 -4.89
CA SER A 409 41.98 10.07 -4.09
C SER A 409 41.76 9.35 -2.76
N THR A 410 42.83 9.11 -2.01
CA THR A 410 42.79 8.46 -0.69
C THR A 410 42.47 9.43 0.46
N ALA A 411 42.16 10.69 0.17
CA ALA A 411 41.72 11.64 1.19
C ALA A 411 40.28 11.34 1.62
N ILE A 412 39.99 11.32 2.93
CA ILE A 412 38.63 11.10 3.44
C ILE A 412 37.74 12.31 3.16
N ILE A 413 38.30 13.51 3.29
CA ILE A 413 37.65 14.77 2.97
C ILE A 413 38.35 15.32 1.72
N PRO A 414 37.62 15.71 0.67
CA PRO A 414 36.16 15.75 0.56
C PRO A 414 35.51 14.46 0.00
N ASN A 415 36.26 13.35 -0.18
CA ASN A 415 35.80 12.23 -1.02
C ASN A 415 34.77 11.28 -0.38
N VAL A 416 34.65 11.24 0.95
CA VAL A 416 33.66 10.41 1.67
C VAL A 416 32.60 11.28 2.30
N ILE A 417 33.06 12.33 2.99
CA ILE A 417 32.21 13.33 3.63
C ILE A 417 32.58 14.70 3.07
N LYS A 418 31.61 15.36 2.44
CA LYS A 418 31.74 16.74 1.97
C LYS A 418 30.91 17.66 2.84
N MET A 419 31.53 18.75 3.28
CA MET A 419 30.86 19.83 3.99
C MET A 419 31.16 21.15 3.28
N ASP A 420 30.19 22.06 3.28
CA ASP A 420 30.37 23.42 2.80
C ASP A 420 31.16 24.29 3.83
N PHE A 421 31.62 25.47 3.41
CA PHE A 421 32.20 26.52 4.27
C PHE A 421 33.43 26.15 5.12
N ASN A 422 34.29 25.23 4.66
CA ASN A 422 35.46 24.74 5.40
C ASN A 422 35.11 24.06 6.74
N ALA A 423 33.84 23.75 6.99
CA ALA A 423 33.44 22.98 8.16
C ALA A 423 34.06 21.58 8.10
N GLN A 424 34.37 21.02 9.28
CA GLN A 424 34.96 19.69 9.40
C GLN A 424 33.97 18.75 10.09
N PRO A 425 33.83 17.50 9.60
CA PRO A 425 32.96 16.52 10.25
C PRO A 425 33.56 16.13 11.61
N GLN A 426 32.68 15.92 12.59
CA GLN A 426 33.08 15.44 13.92
C GLN A 426 33.14 13.91 13.91
N ILE A 427 34.34 13.38 13.62
CA ILE A 427 34.60 11.93 13.65
C ILE A 427 35.21 11.56 15.01
N SER A 428 34.51 10.71 15.77
CA SER A 428 34.87 10.36 17.14
C SER A 428 34.53 8.90 17.47
N GLY A 429 34.80 8.48 18.71
CA GLY A 429 34.46 7.13 19.20
C GLY A 429 35.10 6.03 18.37
N ASN A 430 34.29 5.02 18.03
CA ASN A 430 34.72 3.84 17.27
C ASN A 430 34.36 3.94 15.77
N ALA A 431 34.00 5.13 15.27
CA ALA A 431 33.67 5.34 13.87
C ALA A 431 34.80 4.94 12.92
N VAL A 432 34.48 4.16 11.89
CA VAL A 432 35.37 3.88 10.77
C VAL A 432 34.84 4.61 9.53
N VAL A 433 35.64 5.55 9.03
CA VAL A 433 35.38 6.27 7.78
C VAL A 433 36.48 5.87 6.80
N CYS A 434 36.10 5.23 5.71
CA CYS A 434 37.01 4.61 4.74
C CYS A 434 36.76 5.16 3.34
N VAL A 435 37.85 5.40 2.61
CA VAL A 435 37.84 5.70 1.19
C VAL A 435 38.61 4.64 0.43
N TRP A 436 38.06 4.21 -0.70
CA TRP A 436 38.79 3.41 -1.68
C TRP A 436 39.11 4.27 -2.90
N GLY A 437 40.40 4.52 -3.12
CA GLY A 437 40.90 5.11 -4.36
C GLY A 437 40.79 4.10 -5.50
N ASN A 438 39.60 3.97 -6.10
CA ASN A 438 39.32 2.91 -7.07
C ASN A 438 40.16 3.10 -8.34
N PRO A 439 41.09 2.18 -8.67
CA PRO A 439 41.95 2.31 -9.85
C PRO A 439 41.20 2.06 -11.18
N GLY A 440 39.92 1.66 -11.12
CA GLY A 440 39.17 1.18 -12.27
C GLY A 440 39.48 -0.27 -12.65
N GLY A 441 38.73 -0.81 -13.62
CA GLY A 441 38.94 -2.18 -14.13
C GLY A 441 38.49 -3.29 -13.17
N LYS A 442 39.16 -4.45 -13.24
CA LYS A 442 38.99 -5.59 -12.33
C LYS A 442 40.21 -5.68 -11.39
N PRO A 443 40.24 -4.87 -10.33
CA PRO A 443 41.41 -4.78 -9.49
C PRO A 443 41.66 -6.07 -8.72
N VAL A 444 42.93 -6.43 -8.59
CA VAL A 444 43.42 -7.55 -7.79
C VAL A 444 44.16 -6.99 -6.59
N PHE A 445 43.80 -7.42 -5.38
CA PHE A 445 44.47 -7.03 -4.16
C PHE A 445 44.94 -8.24 -3.37
N THR A 446 45.98 -8.06 -2.57
CA THR A 446 46.47 -9.10 -1.65
C THR A 446 45.69 -9.04 -0.33
N GLU A 447 45.24 -10.20 0.15
CA GLU A 447 44.58 -10.36 1.46
C GLU A 447 45.39 -9.68 2.57
N GLY A 448 44.70 -8.95 3.45
CA GLY A 448 45.31 -8.28 4.60
C GLY A 448 46.04 -6.96 4.27
N THR A 449 46.09 -6.54 3.01
CA THR A 449 46.72 -5.25 2.63
C THR A 449 45.72 -4.10 2.61
N SER A 450 46.20 -2.88 2.86
CA SER A 450 45.40 -1.65 2.74
C SER A 450 45.63 -0.93 1.39
N THR A 451 46.06 -1.66 0.36
CA THR A 451 46.40 -1.07 -0.95
C THR A 451 45.21 -0.28 -1.50
N ASN A 452 45.42 1.02 -1.80
CA ASN A 452 44.38 1.98 -2.23
C ASN A 452 43.24 2.22 -1.24
N LEU A 453 43.33 1.70 0.00
CA LEU A 453 42.41 2.00 1.09
C LEU A 453 43.04 3.03 2.01
N SER A 454 42.21 3.95 2.49
CA SER A 454 42.58 4.90 3.53
C SER A 454 41.42 5.03 4.52
N ALA A 455 41.73 5.23 5.79
CA ALA A 455 40.74 5.35 6.85
C ALA A 455 41.16 6.40 7.89
N ASN A 456 40.18 6.84 8.68
CA ASN A 456 40.40 7.82 9.74
C ASN A 456 41.37 7.28 10.81
N SER A 457 42.06 8.19 11.51
CA SER A 457 43.07 7.83 12.50
C SER A 457 42.58 6.80 13.52
N GLY A 458 43.43 5.80 13.80
CA GLY A 458 43.14 4.68 14.70
C GLY A 458 42.27 3.56 14.12
N SER A 459 41.81 3.69 12.87
CA SER A 459 41.11 2.62 12.14
C SER A 459 42.08 1.74 11.36
N SER A 460 41.80 0.44 11.31
CA SER A 460 42.40 -0.50 10.37
C SER A 460 41.38 -0.88 9.30
N VAL A 461 41.77 -0.80 8.03
CA VAL A 461 40.98 -1.26 6.88
C VAL A 461 41.89 -2.04 5.94
N VAL A 462 41.50 -3.27 5.62
CA VAL A 462 42.28 -4.16 4.76
C VAL A 462 41.38 -4.93 3.81
N TRP A 463 41.90 -5.26 2.63
CA TRP A 463 41.25 -6.19 1.73
C TRP A 463 41.13 -7.55 2.38
N ALA A 464 39.93 -8.13 2.28
CA ALA A 464 39.66 -9.42 2.85
C ALA A 464 38.68 -10.25 2.02
N GLN A 465 38.82 -11.57 2.08
CA GLN A 465 37.87 -12.52 1.55
C GLN A 465 37.15 -13.25 2.70
N LYS A 466 35.82 -13.29 2.65
CA LYS A 466 34.98 -14.01 3.62
C LYS A 466 34.03 -14.95 2.88
N GLY A 467 34.40 -16.22 2.82
CA GLY A 467 33.70 -17.20 1.99
C GLY A 467 33.87 -16.86 0.50
N SER A 468 32.76 -16.70 -0.22
CA SER A 468 32.76 -16.30 -1.64
C SER A 468 32.75 -14.79 -1.86
N GLU A 469 32.64 -13.98 -0.81
CA GLU A 469 32.60 -12.53 -0.93
C GLU A 469 33.99 -11.92 -0.73
N THR A 470 34.38 -11.05 -1.66
CA THR A 470 35.54 -10.17 -1.54
C THR A 470 35.10 -8.82 -0.99
N GLY A 471 35.95 -8.16 -0.20
CA GLY A 471 35.56 -6.89 0.40
C GLY A 471 36.62 -6.29 1.31
N ILE A 472 36.17 -5.46 2.25
CA ILE A 472 37.01 -4.75 3.20
C ILE A 472 36.70 -5.26 4.61
N ASN A 473 37.70 -5.80 5.29
CA ASN A 473 37.65 -5.94 6.75
C ASN A 473 38.02 -4.62 7.39
N TYR A 474 37.25 -4.20 8.40
CA TYR A 474 37.49 -2.98 9.14
C TYR A 474 37.48 -3.20 10.65
N LEU A 475 38.26 -2.40 11.38
CA LEU A 475 38.38 -2.45 12.83
C LEU A 475 38.76 -1.08 13.43
N LYS A 476 38.00 -0.64 14.44
CA LYS A 476 38.38 0.39 15.40
C LYS A 476 37.69 0.15 16.75
N GLY A 477 38.46 -0.13 17.79
CA GLY A 477 37.91 -0.49 19.10
C GLY A 477 36.94 -1.68 18.98
N ASN A 478 35.70 -1.48 19.41
CA ASN A 478 34.66 -2.51 19.33
C ASN A 478 33.91 -2.54 17.98
N ASN A 479 34.10 -1.54 17.12
CA ASN A 479 33.49 -1.51 15.80
C ASN A 479 34.35 -2.29 14.82
N LYS A 480 33.89 -3.47 14.43
CA LYS A 480 34.58 -4.36 13.49
C LYS A 480 33.58 -5.06 12.59
N GLY A 481 33.98 -5.35 11.37
CA GLY A 481 33.11 -6.02 10.42
C GLY A 481 33.77 -6.27 9.07
N PHE A 482 32.94 -6.73 8.14
CA PHE A 482 33.30 -7.00 6.76
C PHE A 482 32.29 -6.29 5.85
N PHE A 483 32.77 -5.52 4.89
CA PHE A 483 31.96 -4.85 3.89
C PHE A 483 32.24 -5.45 2.52
N ALA A 484 31.27 -6.19 1.97
CA ALA A 484 31.40 -6.85 0.67
C ALA A 484 31.47 -5.82 -0.47
N ILE A 485 32.40 -6.05 -1.41
CA ILE A 485 32.59 -5.25 -2.61
C ILE A 485 32.67 -6.18 -3.81
N GLY A 486 31.70 -6.02 -4.72
CA GLY A 486 31.70 -6.75 -5.98
C GLY A 486 32.76 -6.24 -6.97
N GLY A 487 33.23 -7.12 -7.85
CA GLY A 487 34.16 -6.77 -8.93
C GLY A 487 35.63 -6.68 -8.54
N VAL A 488 35.97 -7.05 -7.30
CA VAL A 488 37.34 -7.15 -6.80
C VAL A 488 37.78 -8.61 -6.80
N THR A 489 39.06 -8.87 -7.06
CA THR A 489 39.68 -10.17 -6.84
C THR A 489 40.67 -10.05 -5.69
N ILE A 490 40.66 -11.02 -4.78
CA ILE A 490 41.60 -11.08 -3.67
C ILE A 490 42.46 -12.32 -3.81
N VAL A 491 43.77 -12.15 -3.72
CA VAL A 491 44.75 -13.24 -3.75
C VAL A 491 45.36 -13.40 -2.36
N GLU A 492 45.65 -14.65 -1.99
CA GLU A 492 46.31 -14.94 -0.72
C GLU A 492 47.67 -14.23 -0.66
N ALA A 493 48.02 -13.73 0.53
CA ALA A 493 49.35 -13.24 0.78
C ALA A 493 50.34 -14.39 0.61
N GLU A 494 51.39 -14.21 -0.19
CA GLU A 494 52.44 -15.20 -0.31
C GLU A 494 52.99 -15.48 1.09
N THR A 495 52.76 -16.71 1.58
CA THR A 495 53.36 -17.16 2.82
C THR A 495 54.85 -17.25 2.57
N THR A 496 55.59 -16.25 3.05
CA THR A 496 57.04 -16.31 3.04
C THR A 496 57.43 -17.39 4.04
N SER A 497 57.56 -18.63 3.57
CA SER A 497 58.11 -19.72 4.35
C SER A 497 59.56 -19.35 4.64
N THR A 498 59.81 -18.79 5.82
CA THR A 498 61.15 -18.71 6.38
C THR A 498 61.60 -20.14 6.66
N ILE A 499 62.23 -20.76 5.66
CA ILE A 499 63.05 -21.95 5.86
C ILE A 499 64.18 -21.52 6.79
N SER A 500 64.02 -21.82 8.08
CA SER A 500 65.07 -21.70 9.07
C SER A 500 66.20 -22.66 8.68
N THR A 501 67.26 -22.15 8.05
CA THR A 501 68.51 -22.89 7.86
C THR A 501 69.21 -23.03 9.21
N GLU A 502 68.93 -24.13 9.90
CA GLU A 502 69.72 -24.59 11.05
C GLU A 502 71.08 -25.13 10.53
N PRO A 503 72.23 -24.73 11.11
CA PRO A 503 73.54 -25.15 10.63
C PRO A 503 73.81 -26.62 10.93
N ALA A 504 74.21 -27.34 9.88
CA ALA A 504 74.54 -28.76 9.91
C ALA A 504 75.64 -29.09 10.93
N THR A 505 75.29 -29.94 11.92
CA THR A 505 76.28 -30.66 12.72
C THR A 505 76.37 -32.09 12.23
N LYS A 506 77.56 -32.44 11.74
CA LYS A 506 78.01 -33.73 11.23
C LYS A 506 77.97 -34.81 12.32
N VAL A 507 77.13 -35.84 12.19
CA VAL A 507 77.33 -37.13 12.90
C VAL A 507 76.94 -38.33 12.02
N THR A 508 78.01 -39.01 11.60
CA THR A 508 78.28 -40.45 11.45
C THR A 508 77.13 -41.47 11.30
N ILE A 509 77.21 -42.19 10.18
CA ILE A 509 76.48 -43.41 9.79
C ILE A 509 77.03 -44.63 10.56
N SER A 510 76.16 -45.56 11.01
CA SER A 510 76.38 -47.01 10.87
C SER A 510 75.12 -47.86 11.15
N PRO A 511 75.02 -49.06 10.55
CA PRO A 511 73.76 -49.68 10.12
C PRO A 511 73.40 -50.99 10.83
N SER A 512 72.11 -51.37 10.80
CA SER A 512 71.55 -52.73 11.00
C SER A 512 70.04 -52.62 11.25
N THR A 513 69.10 -53.48 10.87
CA THR A 513 68.97 -54.67 10.00
C THR A 513 67.45 -54.91 9.92
N GLU A 514 67.00 -55.56 8.83
CA GLU A 514 65.73 -56.26 8.54
C GLU A 514 64.60 -56.30 9.60
N THR A 515 63.33 -56.23 9.16
CA THR A 515 62.42 -57.40 9.08
C THR A 515 61.04 -57.00 8.51
N SER A 516 60.53 -57.92 7.68
CA SER A 516 59.31 -57.96 6.87
C SER A 516 57.99 -58.14 7.64
N ALA A 517 56.86 -57.78 6.99
CA ALA A 517 55.56 -58.49 6.91
C ALA A 517 54.48 -57.48 6.48
N GLU A 518 53.85 -57.60 5.30
CA GLU A 518 52.55 -58.29 5.06
C GLU A 518 51.50 -57.95 6.14
N THR A 519 50.31 -57.41 5.84
CA THR A 519 49.18 -58.20 5.31
C THR A 519 47.98 -57.28 4.98
N SER A 520 47.19 -57.75 4.01
CA SER A 520 45.89 -57.38 3.42
C SER A 520 44.66 -57.17 4.34
N ALA A 521 43.66 -56.44 3.82
CA ALA A 521 42.21 -56.79 3.73
C ALA A 521 41.41 -55.53 3.28
N GLU A 522 40.81 -55.47 2.08
CA GLU A 522 39.45 -55.94 1.73
C GLU A 522 38.36 -55.60 2.77
N THR A 523 37.41 -54.71 2.43
CA THR A 523 36.03 -55.12 2.11
C THR A 523 35.22 -53.99 1.46
N SER A 524 34.56 -54.39 0.39
CA SER A 524 33.46 -53.76 -0.35
C SER A 524 32.19 -53.64 0.48
N GLU A 525 31.35 -52.64 0.19
CA GLU A 525 29.91 -52.92 0.02
C GLU A 525 29.22 -51.90 -0.90
N GLU A 526 28.65 -52.49 -1.95
CA GLU A 526 27.76 -51.94 -2.95
C GLU A 526 26.38 -51.66 -2.33
N THR A 527 25.70 -50.59 -2.71
CA THR A 527 24.27 -50.71 -3.02
C THR A 527 23.81 -49.60 -3.96
N ALA A 528 23.43 -50.04 -5.15
CA ALA A 528 22.79 -49.26 -6.19
C ALA A 528 21.29 -49.07 -5.92
N SER A 529 20.73 -47.96 -6.43
CA SER A 529 19.44 -47.88 -7.14
C SER A 529 19.15 -46.39 -7.40
N SER A 530 19.39 -45.86 -8.61
CA SER A 530 18.53 -45.86 -9.80
C SER A 530 17.28 -44.97 -9.67
N VAL A 531 17.18 -43.94 -10.53
CA VAL A 531 16.14 -43.75 -11.58
C VAL A 531 16.09 -42.27 -12.02
N VAL A 532 16.58 -42.05 -13.26
CA VAL A 532 15.97 -41.32 -14.39
C VAL A 532 15.25 -39.98 -14.14
N SER A 533 15.75 -38.90 -14.77
CA SER A 533 15.07 -38.14 -15.86
C SER A 533 15.69 -36.74 -16.07
N SER A 534 16.33 -36.52 -17.22
CA SER A 534 16.47 -35.19 -17.87
C SER A 534 15.22 -34.91 -18.73
N PRO A 535 14.88 -33.66 -19.13
CA PRO A 535 15.61 -32.91 -20.18
C PRO A 535 15.83 -31.41 -19.83
N ALA A 536 16.96 -30.81 -20.20
CA ALA A 536 17.17 -30.00 -21.41
C ALA A 536 16.12 -28.89 -21.62
N SER A 537 16.48 -27.65 -21.27
CA SER A 537 15.71 -26.44 -21.58
C SER A 537 16.23 -25.83 -22.89
N GLU A 538 15.34 -25.72 -23.86
CA GLU A 538 15.59 -25.13 -25.18
C GLU A 538 15.79 -23.61 -25.07
N THR A 539 16.78 -23.12 -25.82
CA THR A 539 17.05 -21.69 -26.00
C THR A 539 16.16 -21.19 -27.13
N SER A 540 15.16 -20.37 -26.80
CA SER A 540 14.30 -19.68 -27.77
C SER A 540 14.79 -18.25 -27.97
N THR A 541 15.44 -18.01 -29.11
CA THR A 541 15.64 -16.68 -29.70
C THR A 541 14.36 -16.21 -30.39
N LEU A 542 13.89 -15.01 -30.08
CA LEU A 542 12.88 -14.28 -30.88
C LEU A 542 13.34 -12.83 -31.12
N PRO A 543 12.89 -12.21 -32.24
CA PRO A 543 13.63 -11.18 -32.95
C PRO A 543 13.16 -9.75 -32.63
N SER A 544 13.99 -8.80 -33.08
CA SER A 544 13.74 -7.36 -33.07
C SER A 544 12.51 -7.00 -33.90
N GLU A 545 11.63 -6.19 -33.33
CA GLU A 545 10.59 -5.48 -34.07
C GLU A 545 10.89 -3.98 -34.15
N GLU A 546 10.48 -3.45 -35.30
CA GLU A 546 10.83 -2.17 -35.91
C GLU A 546 10.24 -0.97 -35.19
N GLU A 547 11.03 0.10 -35.13
CA GLU A 547 10.58 1.45 -34.78
C GLU A 547 9.57 1.96 -35.82
N THR A 548 8.35 2.24 -35.36
CA THR A 548 7.43 3.15 -36.07
C THR A 548 7.32 4.46 -35.30
N THR A 549 8.00 5.48 -35.80
CA THR A 549 7.90 6.87 -35.34
C THR A 549 6.51 7.43 -35.65
N SER A 550 5.68 7.62 -34.62
CA SER A 550 4.46 8.43 -34.71
C SER A 550 4.69 9.78 -34.05
N GLN A 551 4.74 10.83 -34.88
CA GLN A 551 4.69 12.22 -34.45
C GLN A 551 3.34 12.52 -33.80
N THR A 552 3.33 12.77 -32.50
CA THR A 552 2.18 13.37 -31.80
C THR A 552 2.42 14.85 -31.58
N LYS A 553 1.50 15.62 -32.15
CA LYS A 553 1.39 17.07 -32.13
C LYS A 553 1.01 17.52 -30.71
N ASP A 554 1.83 18.37 -30.10
CA ASP A 554 1.55 18.99 -28.80
C ASP A 554 0.19 19.71 -28.83
N VAL A 555 -0.76 19.19 -28.05
CA VAL A 555 -1.99 19.90 -27.69
C VAL A 555 -1.81 20.36 -26.24
N THR A 556 -1.40 21.62 -26.09
CA THR A 556 -1.42 22.32 -24.80
C THR A 556 -2.88 22.50 -24.37
N ILE A 557 -3.36 21.67 -23.45
CA ILE A 557 -4.64 21.89 -22.78
C ILE A 557 -4.39 22.82 -21.59
N THR A 558 -4.69 24.11 -21.79
CA THR A 558 -4.76 25.08 -20.69
C THR A 558 -6.06 24.86 -19.93
N THR A 559 -6.01 24.14 -18.81
CA THR A 559 -7.11 24.12 -17.86
C THR A 559 -7.14 25.44 -17.12
N LYS A 560 -8.08 26.32 -17.49
CA LYS A 560 -8.47 27.46 -16.64
C LYS A 560 -9.08 26.91 -15.35
N GLU A 561 -8.40 27.12 -14.24
CA GLU A 561 -9.05 27.11 -12.92
C GLU A 561 -10.14 28.18 -12.94
N SER A 562 -11.39 27.72 -12.95
CA SER A 562 -12.52 28.57 -12.57
C SER A 562 -12.65 28.51 -11.06
N ASP A 563 -12.42 29.64 -10.40
CA ASP A 563 -12.81 29.89 -9.01
C ASP A 563 -14.32 29.60 -8.84
N VAL A 564 -14.64 28.37 -8.43
CA VAL A 564 -15.99 28.03 -7.97
C VAL A 564 -16.08 28.47 -6.52
N SER A 565 -16.41 29.75 -6.36
CA SER A 565 -16.90 30.30 -5.09
C SER A 565 -18.11 29.47 -4.60
N ASN A 566 -18.04 29.11 -3.32
CA ASN A 566 -19.07 28.41 -2.56
C ASN A 566 -20.43 29.13 -2.63
N ASN A 567 -21.30 28.72 -3.55
CA ASN A 567 -22.73 28.89 -3.39
C ASN A 567 -23.33 27.58 -2.90
N LEU A 568 -23.32 27.44 -1.57
CA LEU A 568 -24.11 26.45 -0.85
C LEU A 568 -25.59 26.69 -1.19
N GLY A 569 -26.10 25.91 -2.14
CA GLY A 569 -27.52 25.79 -2.40
C GLY A 569 -28.18 25.27 -1.12
N LYS A 570 -28.79 26.18 -0.36
CA LYS A 570 -29.78 25.83 0.67
C LYS A 570 -30.85 24.97 0.01
N GLY A 571 -30.73 23.66 0.16
CA GLY A 571 -31.85 22.76 -0.03
C GLY A 571 -32.98 23.28 0.85
N LYS A 572 -34.05 23.78 0.22
CA LYS A 572 -35.26 24.20 0.92
C LYS A 572 -35.84 22.96 1.60
N SER A 573 -35.45 22.71 2.84
CA SER A 573 -36.28 21.95 3.75
C SER A 573 -37.62 22.67 3.76
N ILE A 574 -38.68 22.00 3.29
CA ILE A 574 -40.03 22.47 3.52
C ILE A 574 -40.14 22.52 5.05
N PRO A 575 -40.26 23.70 5.67
CA PRO A 575 -40.24 23.81 7.13
C PRO A 575 -41.34 22.89 7.67
N VAL A 576 -41.02 22.11 8.70
CA VAL A 576 -41.92 21.17 9.37
C VAL A 576 -43.31 21.81 9.65
N LEU A 577 -43.34 23.12 9.85
CA LEU A 577 -44.55 23.95 9.97
C LEU A 577 -45.50 23.88 8.75
N ILE A 578 -45.00 23.81 7.51
CA ILE A 578 -45.85 23.64 6.31
C ILE A 578 -46.44 22.23 6.26
N TRP A 579 -45.69 21.22 6.71
CA TRP A 579 -46.20 19.86 6.80
C TRP A 579 -47.31 19.74 7.86
N ILE A 580 -47.09 20.36 9.03
CA ILE A 580 -48.11 20.46 10.08
C ILE A 580 -49.33 21.24 9.58
N ALA A 581 -49.14 22.36 8.87
CA ALA A 581 -50.24 23.14 8.30
C ALA A 581 -51.06 22.34 7.28
N LEU A 582 -50.42 21.52 6.44
CA LEU A 582 -51.10 20.64 5.48
C LEU A 582 -51.89 19.53 6.19
N VAL A 583 -51.34 18.93 7.26
CA VAL A 583 -52.06 17.93 8.07
C VAL A 583 -53.27 18.56 8.78
N VAL A 584 -53.11 19.74 9.38
CA VAL A 584 -54.21 20.47 10.03
C VAL A 584 -55.29 20.85 9.02
N LEU A 585 -54.92 21.36 7.84
CA LEU A 585 -55.87 21.69 6.78
C LEU A 585 -56.65 20.45 6.31
N THR A 586 -55.97 19.31 6.21
CA THR A 586 -56.60 18.05 5.81
C THR A 586 -57.60 17.57 6.87
N LEU A 587 -57.25 17.65 8.15
CA LEU A 587 -58.15 17.31 9.26
C LEU A 587 -59.37 18.25 9.31
N LEU A 588 -59.18 19.54 9.06
CA LEU A 588 -60.28 20.51 8.99
C LEU A 588 -61.23 20.24 7.81
N LEU A 589 -60.69 19.84 6.65
CA LEU A 589 -61.51 19.45 5.50
C LEU A 589 -62.32 18.18 5.78
N ILE A 590 -61.72 17.19 6.44
CA ILE A 590 -62.42 15.97 6.87
C ILE A 590 -63.55 16.33 7.86
N ALA A 591 -63.27 17.16 8.85
CA ALA A 591 -64.28 17.62 9.81
C ALA A 591 -65.43 18.39 9.12
N ALA A 592 -65.11 19.27 8.17
CA ALA A 592 -66.12 20.00 7.40
C ALA A 592 -67.02 19.06 6.58
N VAL A 593 -66.45 18.03 5.95
CA VAL A 593 -67.23 17.01 5.22
C VAL A 593 -68.15 16.24 6.18
N ILE A 594 -67.66 15.84 7.35
CA ILE A 594 -68.47 15.16 8.37
C ILE A 594 -69.62 16.05 8.83
N ILE A 595 -69.37 17.33 9.11
CA ILE A 595 -70.41 18.30 9.50
C ILE A 595 -71.46 18.44 8.39
N ILE A 596 -71.05 18.57 7.13
CA ILE A 596 -71.96 18.64 5.98
C ILE A 596 -72.81 17.37 5.86
N MET A 597 -72.23 16.19 6.11
CA MET A 597 -72.96 14.92 6.10
C MET A 597 -73.96 14.82 7.26
N ILE A 598 -73.62 15.30 8.46
CA ILE A 598 -74.52 15.35 9.62
C ILE A 598 -75.67 16.33 9.35
N MET A 599 -75.38 17.51 8.79
CA MET A 599 -76.41 18.51 8.45
C MET A 599 -77.37 18.02 7.37
N LYS A 600 -76.89 17.21 6.42
CA LYS A 600 -77.73 16.57 5.40
C LYS A 600 -78.60 15.42 5.92
N LYS A 601 -78.27 14.82 7.07
CA LYS A 601 -79.10 13.79 7.72
C LYS A 601 -80.25 14.36 8.55
N LYS A 602 -80.26 15.67 8.82
CA LYS A 602 -81.30 16.37 9.60
C LYS A 602 -82.34 17.11 8.74
N LYS A 603 -82.32 16.91 7.42
CA LYS A 603 -83.40 17.25 6.49
C LYS A 603 -83.83 15.97 5.79
#